data_AF-A0A0A9A9P9-F1
#
_entry.id   AF-A0A0A9A9P9-F1
#
_cell.length_a   1.000
_cell.length_b   1.000
_cell.length_c   1.000
_cell.angle_alpha   90.00
_cell.angle_beta   90.00
_cell.angle_gamma   90.00
#
_symmetry.space_group_name_H-M   'P 1'
#
loop_
_entity.id
_entity.type
_entity.pdbx_description
1 polymer ?
#
loop_
_entity_poly.entity_id
_entity_poly.type
_entity_poly.pdbx_seq_one_letter_code
_entity_poly.pdbx_strand_id
1 'polypeptide(L)'
;MDKHLENLVELQQDKQLAELVRNWDFNPGKSFQASVLRLFKSSVHHPSSSPHGSFFMLAIFRRYNFRLTEESVSLALYAALGGAPAGFHVTFLKDRHFVFLWLQSLWVSKFES
;
A
#
# COMPACT_ATOMS: atom_id res chain seq x y z
N MET A 1 -8.78 8.89 -16.05
CA MET A 1 -8.00 8.18 -15.03
C MET A 1 -8.70 8.41 -13.70
N ASP A 2 -8.56 7.52 -12.72
CA ASP A 2 -9.11 7.76 -11.38
C ASP A 2 -8.49 9.04 -10.81
N LYS A 3 -9.31 10.03 -10.42
CA LYS A 3 -8.83 11.34 -9.92
C LYS A 3 -7.87 11.21 -8.73
N HIS A 4 -7.93 10.11 -7.99
CA HIS A 4 -7.01 9.88 -6.89
C HIS A 4 -5.59 9.52 -7.37
N LEU A 5 -5.47 8.82 -8.50
CA LEU A 5 -4.17 8.44 -9.09
C LEU A 5 -3.45 9.67 -9.69
N GLU A 6 -4.20 10.63 -10.23
CA GLU A 6 -3.65 11.87 -10.81
C GLU A 6 -2.88 12.73 -9.79
N ASN A 7 -3.17 12.55 -8.49
CA ASN A 7 -2.53 13.28 -7.39
C ASN A 7 -1.34 12.54 -6.76
N LEU A 8 -1.05 11.30 -7.19
CA LEU A 8 0.11 10.57 -6.68
C LEU A 8 1.38 11.13 -7.34
N VAL A 9 2.22 11.77 -6.53
CA VAL A 9 3.49 12.39 -6.95
C VAL A 9 4.38 11.38 -7.70
N GLU A 10 4.36 10.11 -7.26
CA GLU A 10 5.08 8.99 -7.87
C GLU A 10 4.73 8.83 -9.36
N LEU A 11 3.45 8.93 -9.71
CA LEU A 11 2.96 8.76 -11.08
C LEU A 11 3.18 10.01 -11.95
N GLN A 12 3.35 11.18 -11.32
CA GLN A 12 3.69 12.42 -12.03
C GLN A 12 5.16 12.42 -12.48
N GLN A 13 6.04 11.83 -11.67
CA GLN A 13 7.47 11.79 -11.91
C GLN A 13 7.90 10.62 -12.80
N ASP A 14 7.18 9.49 -12.73
CA ASP A 14 7.47 8.30 -13.53
C ASP A 14 6.33 7.95 -14.49
N LYS A 15 6.52 8.33 -15.77
CA LYS A 15 5.56 8.03 -16.85
C LYS A 15 5.43 6.54 -17.15
N GLN A 16 6.48 5.75 -16.94
CA GLN A 16 6.41 4.30 -17.18
C GLN A 16 5.57 3.64 -16.09
N LEU A 17 5.73 4.08 -14.84
CA LEU A 17 4.91 3.64 -13.72
C LEU A 17 3.43 4.02 -13.91
N ALA A 18 3.17 5.26 -14.37
CA ALA A 18 1.82 5.70 -14.68
C ALA A 18 1.14 4.86 -15.77
N GLU A 19 1.86 4.57 -16.86
CA GLU A 19 1.34 3.71 -17.93
C GLU A 19 1.10 2.27 -17.45
N LEU A 20 2.01 1.75 -16.62
CA LEU A 20 1.89 0.42 -16.03
C LEU A 20 0.60 0.25 -15.24
N VAL A 21 0.25 1.23 -14.40
CA VAL A 21 -0.90 1.14 -13.48
C VAL A 21 -2.20 1.69 -14.05
N ARG A 22 -2.19 2.26 -15.27
CA ARG A 22 -3.35 2.89 -15.90
C ARG A 22 -4.60 2.00 -15.93
N ASN A 23 -4.40 0.70 -16.11
CA ASN A 23 -5.47 -0.30 -16.26
C ASN A 23 -5.66 -1.16 -15.00
N TRP A 24 -5.03 -0.81 -13.88
CA TRP A 24 -5.23 -1.53 -12.63
C TRP A 24 -6.56 -1.15 -11.99
N ASP A 25 -7.16 -2.10 -11.27
CA ASP A 25 -8.38 -1.86 -10.49
C ASP A 25 -8.02 -1.56 -9.03
N PHE A 26 -8.36 -0.34 -8.58
CA PHE A 26 -8.12 0.13 -7.21
C PHE A 26 -9.37 0.05 -6.32
N ASN A 27 -10.52 -0.38 -6.87
CA ASN A 27 -11.75 -0.52 -6.08
C ASN A 27 -11.63 -1.51 -4.92
N PRO A 28 -10.92 -2.65 -5.04
CA PRO A 28 -10.71 -3.56 -3.91
C PRO A 28 -10.06 -2.86 -2.72
N GLY A 29 -8.95 -2.13 -2.95
CA GLY A 29 -8.25 -1.37 -1.92
C GLY A 29 -9.10 -0.28 -1.30
N LYS A 30 -9.90 0.44 -2.09
CA LYS A 30 -10.84 1.45 -1.58
C LYS A 30 -11.91 0.83 -0.69
N SER A 31 -12.49 -0.31 -1.09
CA SER A 31 -13.49 -1.04 -0.32
C SER A 31 -12.91 -1.57 0.99
N PHE A 32 -11.68 -2.11 0.94
CA PHE A 32 -10.94 -2.54 2.11
C PHE A 32 -10.70 -1.37 3.07
N GLN A 33 -10.17 -0.25 2.59
CA GLN A 33 -9.94 0.96 3.37
C GLN A 33 -11.24 1.47 4.02
N ALA A 34 -12.36 1.50 3.29
CA ALA A 34 -13.65 1.90 3.83
C ALA A 34 -14.13 0.96 4.95
N SER A 35 -13.89 -0.34 4.79
CA SER A 35 -14.23 -1.35 5.81
C SER A 35 -13.37 -1.18 7.07
N VAL A 36 -12.07 -0.95 6.90
CA VAL A 36 -11.14 -0.65 8.00
C VAL A 36 -11.60 0.60 8.75
N LEU A 37 -11.88 1.69 8.04
CA LEU A 37 -12.38 2.93 8.65
C LEU A 37 -13.70 2.71 9.39
N ARG A 38 -14.63 1.95 8.81
CA ARG A 38 -15.94 1.70 9.43
C ARG A 38 -15.82 0.91 10.73
N LEU A 39 -15.04 -0.18 10.71
CA LEU A 39 -14.90 -1.13 11.81
C LEU A 39 -13.99 -0.63 12.93
N PHE A 40 -12.92 0.08 12.58
CA PHE A 40 -11.85 0.44 13.50
C PHE A 40 -11.70 1.94 13.73
N LYS A 41 -12.47 2.76 13.00
CA LYS A 41 -12.45 4.24 13.09
C LYS A 41 -11.05 4.83 12.85
N SER A 42 -10.23 4.12 12.07
CA SER A 42 -8.87 4.51 11.76
C SER A 42 -8.55 4.18 10.31
N SER A 43 -7.54 4.85 9.75
CA SER A 43 -7.08 4.63 8.39
C SER A 43 -6.18 3.39 8.30
N VAL A 44 -6.00 2.89 7.08
CA VAL A 44 -5.05 1.80 6.77
C VAL A 44 -3.60 2.24 7.03
N HIS A 45 -3.35 3.54 6.82
CA HIS A 45 -2.08 4.20 7.15
C HIS A 45 -2.40 5.58 7.74
N HIS A 46 -1.73 5.97 8.82
CA HIS A 46 -1.90 7.31 9.39
C HIS A 46 -0.71 8.22 8.95
N PRO A 47 -0.96 9.34 8.24
CA PRO A 47 0.09 10.14 7.57
C PRO A 47 1.19 10.68 8.49
N SER A 48 0.92 10.82 9.80
CA SER A 48 1.86 11.38 10.77
C SER A 48 2.54 10.33 11.65
N SER A 49 2.43 9.04 11.30
CA SER A 49 2.89 7.98 12.20
C SER A 49 4.37 7.76 12.05
N SER A 50 5.10 7.93 13.15
CA SER A 50 6.44 7.38 13.25
C SER A 50 6.41 5.87 12.95
N PRO A 51 7.43 5.30 12.30
CA PRO A 51 7.58 3.84 12.16
C PRO A 51 7.58 3.10 13.49
N HIS A 52 7.81 3.80 14.62
CA HIS A 52 7.73 3.24 15.96
C HIS A 52 6.37 2.58 16.23
N GLY A 53 6.39 1.28 16.53
CA GLY A 53 5.19 0.47 16.80
C GLY A 53 4.50 -0.07 15.54
N SER A 54 5.13 0.03 14.37
CA SER A 54 4.65 -0.65 13.15
C SER A 54 5.00 -2.14 13.17
N PHE A 55 4.21 -2.93 12.45
CA PHE A 55 4.57 -4.32 12.14
C PHE A 55 5.12 -4.41 10.74
N PHE A 56 6.10 -5.29 10.54
CA PHE A 56 6.64 -5.60 9.22
C PHE A 56 5.83 -6.74 8.62
N MET A 57 5.33 -6.53 7.40
CA MET A 57 4.65 -7.55 6.61
C MET A 57 5.51 -7.93 5.41
N LEU A 58 5.50 -9.21 5.04
CA LEU A 58 6.22 -9.74 3.91
C LEU A 58 5.26 -10.01 2.74
N ALA A 59 5.49 -9.35 1.61
CA ALA A 59 4.82 -9.62 0.34
C ALA A 59 5.73 -10.46 -0.56
N ILE A 60 5.21 -11.59 -1.05
CA ILE A 60 5.92 -12.49 -1.98
C ILE A 60 5.10 -12.63 -3.26
N PHE A 61 5.63 -12.11 -4.36
CA PHE A 61 4.94 -12.13 -5.65
C PHE A 61 5.26 -13.41 -6.42
N ARG A 62 4.36 -14.40 -6.38
CA ARG A 62 4.55 -15.67 -7.11
C ARG A 62 4.33 -15.55 -8.62
N ARG A 63 3.42 -14.66 -9.04
CA ARG A 63 3.07 -14.38 -10.43
C ARG A 63 2.92 -12.88 -10.58
N TYR A 64 3.54 -12.31 -11.61
CA TYR A 64 3.49 -10.89 -11.91
C TYR A 64 3.64 -10.69 -13.42
N ASN A 65 2.96 -9.68 -13.96
CA ASN A 65 3.06 -9.27 -15.36
C ASN A 65 3.73 -7.90 -15.49
N PHE A 66 4.39 -7.44 -14.43
CA PHE A 66 5.02 -6.13 -14.34
C PHE A 66 6.33 -6.20 -13.56
N ARG A 67 7.23 -5.26 -13.83
CA ARG A 67 8.51 -5.22 -13.12
C ARG A 67 8.27 -4.93 -11.63
N LEU A 68 8.76 -5.80 -10.77
CA LEU A 68 8.69 -5.61 -9.32
C LEU A 68 9.78 -4.63 -8.87
N THR A 69 9.36 -3.43 -8.49
CA THR A 69 10.17 -2.40 -7.82
C THR A 69 9.44 -1.99 -6.55
N GLU A 70 10.09 -1.25 -5.67
CA GLU A 70 9.46 -0.77 -4.44
C GLU A 70 8.23 0.11 -4.75
N GLU A 71 8.29 0.91 -5.82
CA GLU A 71 7.20 1.78 -6.27
C GLU A 71 6.03 0.97 -6.87
N SER A 72 6.31 0.02 -7.77
CA SER A 72 5.25 -0.79 -8.39
C SER A 72 4.58 -1.72 -7.38
N VAL A 73 5.34 -2.21 -6.39
CA VAL A 73 4.81 -2.98 -5.27
C VAL A 73 4.00 -2.10 -4.32
N SER A 74 4.45 -0.88 -4.03
CA SER A 74 3.67 0.08 -3.23
C SER A 74 2.31 0.36 -3.86
N LEU A 75 2.27 0.51 -5.18
CA LEU A 75 1.01 0.69 -5.92
C LEU A 75 0.15 -0.57 -5.95
N ALA A 76 0.75 -1.77 -5.98
CA ALA A 76 0.01 -3.02 -5.94
C ALA A 76 -0.63 -3.24 -4.57
N LEU A 77 0.09 -2.89 -3.50
CA LEU A 77 -0.43 -2.84 -2.15
C LEU A 77 -1.55 -1.81 -2.04
N TYR A 78 -1.38 -0.62 -2.62
CA TYR A 78 -2.44 0.40 -2.67
C TYR A 78 -3.69 -0.10 -3.40
N ALA A 79 -3.54 -0.81 -4.53
CA ALA A 79 -4.67 -1.41 -5.25
C ALA A 79 -5.43 -2.46 -4.44
N ALA A 80 -4.72 -3.22 -3.58
CA ALA A 80 -5.32 -4.29 -2.77
C ALA A 80 -5.83 -3.81 -1.40
N LEU A 81 -5.18 -2.82 -0.78
CA LEU A 81 -5.36 -2.43 0.62
C LEU A 81 -5.82 -0.98 0.79
N GLY A 82 -5.72 -0.15 -0.25
CA GLY A 82 -5.93 1.30 -0.13
C GLY A 82 -4.76 1.97 0.61
N GLY A 83 -5.03 3.07 1.31
CA GLY A 83 -4.01 3.86 2.00
C GLY A 83 -3.29 4.82 1.07
N ALA A 84 -1.99 5.03 1.30
CA ALA A 84 -1.12 5.85 0.47
C ALA A 84 0.10 5.01 0.09
N PRO A 85 0.49 4.91 -1.20
CA PRO A 85 1.60 4.07 -1.63
C PRO A 85 2.91 4.37 -0.87
N ALA A 86 3.31 5.64 -0.78
CA ALA A 86 4.48 6.08 -0.01
C ALA A 86 4.46 5.67 1.48
N GLY A 87 3.29 5.45 2.08
CA GLY A 87 3.14 5.06 3.48
C GLY A 87 3.47 3.58 3.76
N PHE A 88 3.62 2.76 2.72
CA PHE A 88 3.98 1.36 2.92
C PHE A 88 5.46 1.15 3.22
N HIS A 89 6.33 2.12 2.94
CA HIS A 89 7.78 1.99 3.16
C HIS A 89 8.32 0.66 2.62
N VAL A 90 7.93 0.32 1.38
CA VAL A 90 8.29 -0.94 0.76
C VAL A 90 9.80 -1.01 0.59
N THR A 91 10.40 -2.09 1.08
CA THR A 91 11.82 -2.38 0.95
C THR A 91 12.00 -3.72 0.24
N PHE A 92 12.80 -3.74 -0.82
CA PHE A 92 13.22 -4.97 -1.47
C PHE A 92 14.17 -5.76 -0.57
N LEU A 93 13.85 -7.03 -0.30
CA LEU A 93 14.75 -7.90 0.44
C LEU A 93 15.63 -8.74 -0.49
N LYS A 94 14.98 -9.51 -1.34
CA LYS A 94 15.57 -10.42 -2.33
C LYS A 94 14.48 -10.87 -3.28
N ASP A 95 14.83 -11.33 -4.48
CA ASP A 95 13.95 -12.02 -5.44
C ASP A 95 12.45 -12.01 -5.12
N ARG A 96 11.62 -11.15 -5.71
CA ARG A 96 10.14 -11.13 -5.51
C ARG A 96 9.64 -10.96 -4.06
N HIS A 97 10.52 -10.83 -3.06
CA HIS A 97 10.20 -10.61 -1.64
C HIS A 97 10.41 -9.15 -1.29
N PHE A 98 9.35 -8.56 -0.74
CA PHE A 98 9.32 -7.17 -0.31
C PHE A 98 8.78 -7.12 1.10
N VAL A 99 9.42 -6.35 1.96
CA VAL A 99 8.88 -6.01 3.28
C VAL A 99 8.22 -4.65 3.20
N PHE A 100 7.13 -4.47 3.91
CA PHE A 100 6.45 -3.19 4.01
C PHE A 100 5.89 -3.00 5.42
N LEU A 101 5.69 -1.76 5.81
CA LEU A 101 5.12 -1.39 7.10
C LEU A 101 3.60 -1.48 7.05
N TRP A 102 3.05 -2.15 8.06
CA TRP A 102 1.65 -2.05 8.41
C TRP A 102 1.53 -1.19 9.66
N LEU A 103 0.98 0.01 9.50
CA LEU A 103 0.87 1.00 10.56
C LEU A 103 -0.52 0.98 11.17
N GLN A 104 -0.61 0.48 12.41
CA GLN A 104 -1.51 1.10 13.39
C GLN A 104 -1.11 0.70 14.81
N SER A 105 -0.87 1.73 15.62
CA SER A 105 -0.73 1.64 17.07
C SER A 105 -2.04 1.23 17.78
N LEU A 106 -3.17 1.13 17.06
CA LEU A 106 -4.49 0.80 17.60
C LEU A 106 -4.96 -0.65 17.36
N TRP A 107 -4.22 -1.45 16.59
CA TRP A 107 -4.59 -2.86 16.35
C TRP A 107 -4.05 -3.83 17.40
N VAL A 108 -2.92 -3.50 18.05
CA VAL A 108 -2.25 -4.41 19.00
C VAL A 108 -3.14 -4.74 20.18
N SER A 109 -3.84 -3.74 20.71
CA SER A 109 -4.75 -3.92 21.85
C SER A 109 -6.04 -4.69 21.51
N LYS A 110 -6.31 -5.00 20.23
CA LYS A 110 -7.51 -5.74 19.80
C LYS A 110 -7.24 -7.14 19.26
N PHE A 111 -5.99 -7.47 18.93
CA PHE A 111 -5.59 -8.84 18.59
C PHE A 111 -5.10 -9.65 19.80
N GLU A 112 -4.83 -8.98 20.92
CA GLU A 112 -4.50 -9.60 22.22
C GLU A 112 -5.73 -9.75 23.15
N SER A 113 -6.97 -9.73 22.62
CA SER A 113 -8.21 -9.86 23.41
C SER A 113 -9.14 -10.94 22.89
#